data_AF-A0A4Y7QKC7-F1
#
_entry.id   AF-A0A4Y7QKC7-F1
#
_cell.length_a   1.000
_cell.length_b   1.000
_cell.length_c   1.000
_cell.angle_alpha   90.00
_cell.angle_beta   90.00
_cell.angle_gamma   90.00
#
_symmetry.space_group_name_H-M   'P 1'
#
loop_
_entity.id
_entity.type
_entity.pdbx_description
1 polymer ?
#
loop_
_entity_poly.entity_id
_entity_poly.type
_entity_poly.pdbx_seq_one_letter_code
_entity_poly.pdbx_strand_id
1 'polypeptide(L)' 'QLERRSCTPDGCDCIGIAPGLFCGDGILGCKIGDVYQCSTDGHTTCNFGVRTSCKKCNKLSCP' A
#
# COMPACT_ATOMS: atom_id res chain seq x y z
N GLN A 1 -6.06 12.25 -9.34
CA GLN A 1 -7.09 12.15 -8.29
C GLN A 1 -7.05 10.73 -7.77
N LEU A 2 -6.71 10.49 -6.50
CA LEU A 2 -6.89 9.16 -5.90
C LEU A 2 -8.39 8.85 -5.98
N GLU A 3 -8.74 7.81 -6.74
CA GLU A 3 -10.10 7.30 -6.89
C GLU A 3 -10.60 6.87 -5.50
N ARG A 4 -11.20 7.82 -4.75
CA ARG A 4 -11.69 7.66 -3.36
C ARG A 4 -12.69 6.51 -3.16
N ARG A 5 -13.08 5.79 -4.22
CA ARG A 5 -14.02 4.68 -4.16
C ARG A 5 -13.36 3.31 -3.99
N SER A 6 -12.05 3.16 -4.19
CA SER A 6 -11.42 1.83 -4.28
C SER A 6 -10.40 1.51 -3.19
N CYS A 7 -10.22 2.40 -2.20
CA CYS A 7 -9.29 2.13 -1.11
C CYS A 7 -9.82 2.51 0.26
N THR A 8 -9.38 1.76 1.25
CA THR A 8 -9.81 1.90 2.64
C THR A 8 -8.66 2.44 3.47
N PRO A 9 -8.87 3.51 4.27
CA PRO A 9 -7.90 3.87 5.30
C PRO A 9 -7.94 2.79 6.39
N ASP A 10 -6.82 2.16 6.68
CA ASP A 10 -6.74 1.06 7.65
C ASP A 10 -5.60 1.19 8.66
N GLY A 11 -5.08 2.41 8.83
CA GLY A 11 -4.07 2.74 9.83
C GLY A 11 -2.63 2.50 9.40
N CYS A 12 -2.39 2.10 8.15
CA CYS A 12 -1.06 2.06 7.55
C CYS A 12 -0.48 3.48 7.44
N ASP A 13 0.73 3.68 7.95
CA ASP A 13 1.53 4.90 7.72
C ASP A 13 2.61 4.58 6.68
N CYS A 14 2.85 5.50 5.75
CA CYS A 14 3.89 5.36 4.73
C CYS A 14 5.08 6.30 4.95
N ILE A 15 5.33 6.70 6.19
CA ILE A 15 6.50 7.50 6.55
C ILE A 15 7.80 6.82 6.08
N GLY A 16 8.57 7.55 5.27
CA GLY A 16 9.82 7.05 4.68
C GLY A 16 9.64 6.19 3.41
N ILE A 17 8.41 5.93 2.97
CA ILE A 17 8.11 5.27 1.70
C ILE A 17 7.90 6.34 0.62
N ALA A 18 8.46 6.09 -0.57
CA ALA A 18 8.27 6.99 -1.70
C ALA A 18 6.78 7.08 -2.10
N PRO A 19 6.26 8.26 -2.48
CA PRO A 19 4.91 8.39 -2.99
C PRO A 19 4.67 7.47 -4.18
N GLY A 20 3.51 6.80 -4.21
CA GLY A 20 3.18 5.81 -5.23
C GLY A 20 2.65 4.50 -4.65
N LEU A 21 2.56 3.48 -5.51
CA LEU A 21 2.08 2.16 -5.11
C LEU A 21 3.19 1.35 -4.44
N PHE A 22 2.87 0.66 -3.36
CA PHE A 22 3.76 -0.26 -2.68
C PHE A 22 3.00 -1.48 -2.13
N CYS A 23 3.72 -2.56 -1.84
CA CYS A 23 3.17 -3.72 -1.13
C CYS A 23 3.36 -3.52 0.37
N GLY A 24 2.32 -3.77 1.15
CA GLY A 24 2.44 -3.77 2.61
C GLY A 24 3.33 -4.91 3.07
N ASP A 25 4.15 -4.61 4.07
CA ASP A 25 5.22 -5.45 4.59
C ASP A 25 5.02 -5.84 6.07
N GLY A 26 3.91 -5.42 6.69
CA GLY A 26 3.63 -5.66 8.12
C GLY A 26 4.08 -4.54 9.04
N ILE A 27 4.79 -3.54 8.53
CA ILE A 27 5.36 -2.44 9.31
C ILE A 27 4.39 -1.24 9.25
N LEU A 28 4.44 -0.38 10.26
CA LEU A 28 3.65 0.87 10.32
C LEU A 28 2.13 0.66 10.18
N GLY A 29 1.63 -0.53 10.52
CA GLY A 29 0.20 -0.88 10.40
C GLY A 29 -0.21 -1.38 9.01
N CYS A 30 0.70 -1.47 8.05
CA CYS A 30 0.42 -1.97 6.70
C CYS A 30 0.37 -3.50 6.68
N LYS A 31 -0.70 -4.10 6.16
CA LYS A 31 -0.89 -5.56 6.10
C LYS A 31 -0.02 -6.21 5.02
N ILE A 32 0.62 -7.33 5.38
CA ILE A 32 1.42 -8.12 4.45
C ILE A 32 0.56 -8.65 3.29
N GLY A 33 0.99 -8.36 2.07
CA GLY A 33 0.35 -8.86 0.85
C GLY A 33 -0.78 -7.97 0.31
N ASP A 34 -1.10 -6.88 0.99
CA ASP A 34 -1.99 -5.83 0.49
C ASP A 34 -1.22 -4.80 -0.34
N VAL A 35 -1.92 -4.11 -1.24
CA VAL A 35 -1.37 -2.99 -2.02
C VAL A 35 -1.83 -1.69 -1.43
N TYR A 36 -0.90 -0.77 -1.26
CA TYR A 36 -1.14 0.56 -0.75
C TYR A 36 -0.69 1.60 -1.76
N GLN A 37 -1.32 2.77 -1.74
CA GLN A 37 -0.77 3.97 -2.34
C GLN A 37 -0.39 4.97 -1.24
N CYS A 38 0.88 5.35 -1.20
CA CYS A 38 1.36 6.45 -0.38
C CYS A 38 1.13 7.78 -1.11
N SER A 39 0.54 8.73 -0.42
CA SER A 39 0.36 10.11 -0.87
C SER A 39 1.69 10.88 -0.82
N THR A 40 1.72 12.07 -1.40
CA THR A 40 2.91 12.94 -1.41
C THR A 40 3.24 13.55 -0.05
N ASP A 41 2.32 13.45 0.91
CA ASP A 41 2.53 13.89 2.29
C ASP A 41 3.35 12.89 3.13
N GLY A 42 3.60 11.69 2.61
CA GLY A 42 4.38 10.65 3.29
C GLY A 42 3.67 10.04 4.50
N HIS A 43 2.38 10.30 4.71
CA HIS A 43 1.62 9.78 5.85
C HIS A 43 0.29 9.18 5.45
N THR A 44 -0.36 9.76 4.44
CA THR A 44 -1.66 9.28 3.99
C THR A 44 -1.47 8.06 3.10
N THR A 45 -2.03 6.94 3.53
CA THR A 45 -2.08 5.71 2.76
C THR A 45 -3.50 5.35 2.35
N CYS A 46 -3.58 4.56 1.30
CA CYS A 46 -4.81 4.14 0.65
C CYS A 46 -4.66 2.65 0.34
N ASN A 47 -5.30 1.78 1.15
CA ASN A 47 -5.23 0.32 0.98
C ASN A 47 -6.22 -0.16 -0.09
N PHE A 48 -5.71 -0.77 -1.16
CA PHE A 48 -6.46 -1.39 -2.26
C PHE A 48 -6.79 -2.88 -2.03
N GLY A 49 -6.37 -3.43 -0.90
CA GLY A 49 -6.55 -4.81 -0.48
C GLY A 49 -5.49 -5.76 -1.03
N VAL A 50 -5.72 -7.05 -0.80
CA VAL A 50 -4.77 -8.11 -1.13
C VAL A 50 -4.47 -8.18 -2.63
N ARG A 51 -3.19 -8.29 -2.98
CA ARG A 51 -2.75 -8.60 -4.34
C ARG A 51 -1.85 -9.83 -4.34
N THR A 52 -2.16 -10.76 -5.23
CA THR A 52 -1.42 -12.02 -5.35
C THR A 52 0.08 -11.82 -5.56
N SER A 53 0.48 -10.78 -6.31
CA SER A 53 1.89 -10.45 -6.52
C SER A 53 2.57 -9.97 -5.24
N CYS A 54 1.92 -9.13 -4.43
CA CYS A 54 2.42 -8.73 -3.12
C CYS A 54 2.53 -9.94 -2.17
N LYS A 55 1.58 -10.87 -2.20
CA LYS A 55 1.67 -12.12 -1.41
C LYS A 55 2.78 -13.06 -1.87
N LYS A 56 3.03 -13.18 -3.17
CA LYS A 56 3.96 -14.16 -3.74
C LYS A 56 5.41 -13.70 -3.74
N CYS A 57 5.66 -12.45 -4.11
CA CYS A 57 7.01 -11.94 -4.34
C CYS A 57 7.26 -10.57 -3.69
N ASN A 58 6.35 -10.07 -2.86
CA ASN A 58 6.42 -8.76 -2.22
C ASN A 58 6.67 -7.60 -3.20
N LYS A 59 6.09 -7.71 -4.40
CA LYS A 59 6.19 -6.69 -5.46
C LYS A 59 4.84 -6.47 -6.11
N LEU A 60 4.64 -5.28 -6.68
CA LEU A 60 3.40 -4.95 -7.40
C LEU A 60 3.18 -5.89 -8.60
N SER A 61 4.25 -6.39 -9.20
CA SER A 61 4.21 -7.43 -10.22
C SER A 61 5.30 -8.47 -9.95
N CYS A 62 4.95 -9.75 -10.11
CA CYS A 62 5.93 -10.83 -10.19
C CYS A 62 6.26 -11.11 -11.67
N PRO A 63 7.48 -11.54 -12.00
CA PRO A 63 7.78 -12.11 -13.30
C PRO A 63 7.06 -13.44 -13.52
#